data_AF-A0AAV4AAX7-F1
#
_entry.id   AF-A0AAV4AAX7-F1
#
_cell.length_a   1.000
_cell.length_b   1.000
_cell.length_c   1.000
_cell.angle_alpha   90.00
_cell.angle_beta   90.00
_cell.angle_gamma   90.00
#
_symmetry.space_group_name_H-M   'P 1'
#
loop_
_entity.id
_entity.type
_entity.pdbx_description
1 polymer ?
#
loop_
_entity_poly.entity_id
_entity_poly.type
_entity_poly.pdbx_seq_one_letter_code
_entity_poly.pdbx_strand_id
1 'polypeptide(L)'
;MHLCNNEQQFQGQPGHDPIFKIPSFISKLAHNFKTVFAPGKNIAIDEAMVAWRGPLAFRVFNPDKPDKFWIKVFKLCDSTTASCCNLKIYTGKQETSVKEAIFDVVNRLISPYLNCGHTLYVDSYYTSPNLFRY
;
A
#
# COMPACT_ATOMS: atom_id res chain seq x y z
N MET A 1 -6.20 8.17 21.75
CA MET A 1 -6.21 6.75 21.30
C MET A 1 -4.80 6.38 20.89
N HIS A 2 -4.25 5.27 21.41
CA HIS A 2 -2.90 4.77 21.08
C HIS A 2 -3.02 3.34 20.52
N LEU A 3 -2.25 3.01 19.47
CA LEU A 3 -2.36 1.74 18.75
C LEU A 3 -1.12 0.83 18.88
N CYS A 4 -0.05 1.32 19.53
CA CYS A 4 1.21 0.63 19.75
C CYS A 4 1.78 0.95 21.14
N ASN A 5 2.69 0.10 21.63
CA ASN A 5 3.51 0.45 22.79
C ASN A 5 4.69 1.35 22.32
N ASN A 6 4.82 2.54 22.89
CA ASN A 6 5.86 3.51 22.52
C ASN A 6 7.26 3.13 23.03
N GLU A 7 7.36 2.17 23.96
CA GLU A 7 8.64 1.70 24.51
C GLU A 7 9.44 0.85 23.52
N GLN A 8 8.82 0.44 22.42
CA GLN A 8 9.38 -0.55 21.50
C GLN A 8 10.26 0.02 20.38
N GLN A 9 10.22 1.35 20.09
CA GLN A 9 11.13 2.01 19.14
C GLN A 9 11.23 3.52 19.35
N PHE A 10 12.45 4.06 19.20
CA PHE A 10 12.74 5.49 19.27
C PHE A 10 12.88 6.09 17.86
N GLN A 11 12.31 7.27 17.62
CA GLN A 11 12.50 8.01 16.37
C GLN A 11 13.99 8.33 16.17
N GLY A 12 14.50 8.09 14.95
CA GLY A 12 15.89 8.42 14.57
C GLY A 12 16.89 7.28 14.64
N GLN A 13 16.47 6.05 14.96
CA GLN A 13 17.34 4.87 14.89
C GLN A 13 17.40 4.27 13.46
N PRO A 14 18.54 3.67 13.07
CA PRO A 14 18.63 2.89 11.83
C PRO A 14 17.56 1.79 11.80
N GLY A 15 16.79 1.70 10.72
CA GLY A 15 15.70 0.72 10.59
C GLY A 15 14.35 1.14 11.20
N HIS A 16 14.19 2.41 11.57
CA HIS A 16 12.90 2.94 12.01
C HIS A 16 11.84 2.86 10.89
N ASP A 17 10.75 2.15 11.15
CA ASP A 17 9.59 2.11 10.25
C ASP A 17 8.73 3.38 10.44
N PRO A 18 8.57 4.24 9.42
CA PRO A 18 7.75 5.46 9.55
C PRO A 18 6.29 5.20 9.97
N ILE A 19 5.77 3.98 9.76
CA ILE A 19 4.40 3.59 10.16
C ILE A 19 4.35 2.70 11.41
N PHE A 20 5.42 2.61 12.20
CA PHE A 20 5.54 1.71 13.37
C PHE A 20 4.41 1.83 14.39
N LYS A 21 3.69 2.97 14.43
CA LYS A 21 2.57 3.17 15.36
C LYS A 21 1.30 2.44 14.98
N ILE A 22 1.15 2.06 13.71
CA ILE A 22 -0.07 1.47 13.16
C ILE A 22 0.09 0.11 12.42
N PRO A 23 1.22 -0.63 12.48
CA PRO A 23 1.41 -1.83 11.66
C PRO A 23 0.42 -2.93 12.05
N SER A 24 0.10 -3.06 13.33
CA SER A 24 -0.90 -4.00 13.86
C SER A 24 -2.30 -3.69 13.32
N PHE A 25 -2.66 -2.41 13.28
CA PHE A 25 -3.93 -1.95 12.74
C PHE A 25 -4.05 -2.22 11.24
N ILE A 26 -3.01 -1.87 10.47
CA ILE A 26 -2.99 -2.11 9.02
C ILE A 26 -3.03 -3.60 8.70
N SER A 27 -2.30 -4.42 9.46
CA SER A 27 -2.31 -5.88 9.27
C SER A 27 -3.68 -6.48 9.58
N LYS A 28 -4.36 -6.03 10.64
CA LYS A 28 -5.74 -6.44 10.96
C LYS A 28 -6.72 -6.01 9.86
N LEU A 29 -6.58 -4.80 9.33
CA LEU A 29 -7.42 -4.31 8.25
C LEU A 29 -7.26 -5.17 6.98
N ALA A 30 -6.02 -5.42 6.56
CA ALA A 30 -5.72 -6.27 5.41
C ALA A 30 -6.17 -7.73 5.62
N HIS A 31 -6.10 -8.24 6.85
CA HIS A 31 -6.65 -9.56 7.20
C HIS A 31 -8.17 -9.57 7.04
N ASN A 32 -8.86 -8.60 7.62
CA ASN A 32 -10.32 -8.52 7.56
C ASN A 32 -10.85 -8.40 6.13
N PHE A 33 -10.17 -7.63 5.26
CA PHE A 33 -10.55 -7.55 3.85
C PHE A 33 -10.56 -8.92 3.17
N LYS A 34 -9.54 -9.74 3.43
CA LYS A 34 -9.43 -11.10 2.88
C LYS A 34 -10.46 -12.06 3.43
N THR A 35 -10.82 -11.93 4.71
CA THR A 35 -11.77 -12.85 5.35
C THR A 35 -13.23 -12.52 5.02
N VAL A 36 -13.54 -11.24 4.80
CA VAL A 36 -14.91 -10.77 4.57
C VAL A 36 -15.27 -10.78 3.09
N PHE A 37 -14.28 -10.65 2.20
CA PHE A 37 -14.53 -10.50 0.78
C PHE A 37 -13.56 -11.33 -0.07
N ALA A 38 -14.13 -12.13 -0.98
CA ALA A 38 -13.39 -12.83 -2.02
C ALA A 38 -13.56 -12.07 -3.34
N PRO A 39 -12.48 -11.55 -3.95
CA PRO A 39 -12.58 -10.84 -5.22
C PRO A 39 -13.01 -11.75 -6.36
N GLY A 40 -13.66 -11.16 -7.37
CA GLY A 40 -14.00 -11.84 -8.61
C GLY A 40 -12.79 -11.97 -9.53
N LYS A 41 -13.03 -12.28 -10.81
CA LYS A 41 -11.95 -12.51 -11.79
C LYS A 41 -11.04 -11.29 -11.99
N ASN A 42 -11.57 -10.07 -11.93
CA ASN A 42 -10.83 -8.87 -12.34
C ASN A 42 -10.43 -8.06 -11.10
N ILE A 43 -9.13 -7.88 -10.91
CA ILE A 43 -8.57 -7.07 -9.82
C ILE A 43 -7.68 -5.97 -10.38
N ALA A 44 -7.64 -4.82 -9.72
CA ALA A 44 -6.87 -3.67 -10.17
C ALA A 44 -6.05 -3.05 -9.04
N ILE A 45 -4.84 -2.59 -9.34
CA ILE A 45 -4.04 -1.77 -8.42
C ILE A 45 -4.33 -0.30 -8.72
N ASP A 46 -4.56 0.47 -7.66
CA ASP A 46 -4.88 1.88 -7.73
C ASP A 46 -4.31 2.65 -6.53
N GLU A 47 -4.31 3.98 -6.62
CA GLU A 47 -3.85 4.89 -5.57
C GLU A 47 -5.03 5.53 -4.86
N ALA A 48 -4.98 5.58 -3.53
CA ALA A 48 -5.85 6.43 -2.73
C ALA A 48 -5.04 7.51 -2.04
N MET A 49 -5.65 8.68 -1.90
CA MET A 49 -5.07 9.85 -1.24
C MET A 49 -5.91 10.19 -0.01
N VAL A 50 -5.28 10.20 1.17
CA VAL A 50 -5.91 10.60 2.42
C VAL A 50 -5.39 11.99 2.80
N ALA A 51 -6.28 12.99 2.91
CA ALA A 51 -5.86 14.36 3.22
C ALA A 51 -5.16 14.43 4.59
N TRP A 52 -3.98 15.04 4.63
CA TRP A 52 -3.23 15.22 5.88
C TRP A 52 -2.44 16.52 5.89
N ARG A 53 -2.77 17.42 6.81
CA ARG A 53 -2.12 18.74 6.93
C ARG A 53 -1.04 18.81 8.02
N GLY A 54 -0.96 17.81 8.90
CA GLY A 54 0.03 17.76 9.98
C GLY A 54 1.45 17.40 9.51
N PRO A 55 2.45 17.53 10.40
CA PRO A 55 3.80 17.07 10.15
C PRO A 55 3.81 15.54 10.01
N LEU A 56 4.36 15.04 8.91
CA LEU A 56 4.51 13.62 8.64
C LEU A 56 5.63 13.41 7.62
N ALA A 57 6.56 12.50 7.90
CA ALA A 57 7.78 12.33 7.12
C ALA A 57 7.55 11.88 5.66
N PHE A 58 6.51 11.08 5.42
CA PHE A 58 6.20 10.49 4.12
C PHE A 58 4.97 11.11 3.44
N ARG A 59 4.61 12.33 3.84
CA ARG A 59 3.53 13.09 3.22
C ARG A 59 3.88 13.41 1.77
N VAL A 60 2.94 13.19 0.86
CA VAL A 60 3.09 13.51 -0.56
C VAL A 60 2.47 14.87 -0.83
N PHE A 61 3.17 15.71 -1.59
CA PHE A 61 2.68 16.99 -2.08
C PHE A 61 2.25 16.87 -3.55
N ASN A 62 1.04 17.33 -3.88
CA ASN A 62 0.59 17.48 -5.25
C ASN A 62 -0.06 18.87 -5.45
N PRO A 63 0.57 19.78 -6.20
CA PRO A 63 0.07 21.15 -6.37
C PRO A 63 -1.25 21.23 -7.15
N ASP A 64 -1.55 20.22 -7.99
CA ASP A 64 -2.70 20.22 -8.90
C ASP A 64 -4.02 19.80 -8.23
N LYS A 65 -3.98 19.44 -6.93
CA LYS A 65 -5.17 19.01 -6.19
C LYS A 65 -5.60 20.03 -5.13
N PRO A 66 -6.92 20.13 -4.81
CA PRO A 66 -7.44 21.11 -3.86
C PRO A 66 -6.81 21.04 -2.47
N ASP A 67 -6.75 19.85 -1.86
CA ASP A 67 -5.79 19.63 -0.78
C ASP A 67 -4.45 19.29 -1.42
N LYS A 68 -3.36 19.89 -0.93
CA LYS A 68 -2.06 19.67 -1.57
C LYS A 68 -1.25 18.59 -0.89
N PHE A 69 -1.68 18.16 0.30
CA PHE A 69 -0.90 17.30 1.18
C PHE A 69 -1.68 16.03 1.55
N TRP A 70 -1.07 14.89 1.26
CA TRP A 70 -1.74 13.59 1.32
C TRP A 70 -0.86 12.51 1.94
N ILE A 71 -1.50 11.50 2.49
CA ILE A 71 -0.92 10.18 2.68
C ILE A 71 -1.35 9.35 1.47
N LYS A 72 -0.36 8.88 0.71
CA LYS A 72 -0.58 8.00 -0.45
C LYS A 72 -0.71 6.55 0.03
N VAL A 73 -1.72 5.86 -0.47
CA VAL A 73 -2.00 4.45 -0.17
C VAL A 73 -2.14 3.70 -1.47
N PHE A 74 -1.35 2.65 -1.65
CA PHE A 74 -1.55 1.68 -2.72
C PHE A 74 -2.62 0.68 -2.28
N LYS A 75 -3.61 0.44 -3.12
CA LYS A 75 -4.69 -0.52 -2.83
C LYS A 75 -4.85 -1.49 -4.00
N LEU A 76 -5.19 -2.72 -3.68
CA LEU A 76 -5.68 -3.71 -4.62
C LEU A 76 -7.19 -3.78 -4.45
N CYS A 77 -7.94 -3.61 -5.53
CA CYS A 77 -9.40 -3.58 -5.52
C CYS A 77 -9.99 -4.56 -6.52
N ASP A 78 -11.15 -5.10 -6.20
CA ASP A 78 -11.98 -5.82 -7.16
C ASP A 78 -12.63 -4.84 -8.14
N SER A 79 -12.49 -5.09 -9.43
CA SER A 79 -12.92 -4.15 -10.47
C SER A 79 -14.44 -4.07 -10.62
N THR A 80 -15.17 -5.08 -10.18
CA THR A 80 -16.64 -5.15 -10.34
C THR A 80 -17.36 -4.48 -9.18
N THR A 81 -16.89 -4.70 -7.96
CA THR A 81 -17.53 -4.22 -6.72
C THR A 81 -16.86 -2.99 -6.12
N ALA A 82 -15.70 -2.59 -6.65
CA ALA A 82 -14.82 -1.56 -6.09
C ALA A 82 -14.35 -1.84 -4.65
N SER A 83 -14.45 -3.09 -4.19
CA SER A 83 -14.07 -3.50 -2.83
C SER A 83 -12.55 -3.59 -2.67
N CYS A 84 -12.02 -3.07 -1.55
CA CYS A 84 -10.60 -3.16 -1.24
C CYS A 84 -10.23 -4.56 -0.74
N CYS A 85 -9.26 -5.18 -1.41
CA CYS A 85 -8.79 -6.54 -1.17
C CYS A 85 -7.47 -6.56 -0.39
N ASN A 86 -6.61 -5.55 -0.60
CA ASN A 86 -5.33 -5.40 0.09
C ASN A 86 -4.84 -3.95 0.00
N LEU A 87 -3.95 -3.52 0.90
CA LEU A 87 -3.37 -2.18 0.84
C LEU A 87 -1.95 -2.09 1.41
N LYS A 88 -1.24 -1.04 1.02
CA LYS A 88 0.10 -0.67 1.50
C LYS A 88 0.21 0.85 1.56
N ILE A 89 0.60 1.39 2.71
CA ILE A 89 0.87 2.83 2.85
C ILE A 89 2.22 3.15 2.20
N TYR A 90 2.27 4.24 1.42
CA TYR A 90 3.52 4.76 0.90
C TYR A 90 4.29 5.48 2.01
N THR A 91 5.52 5.06 2.28
CA THR A 91 6.38 5.60 3.34
C THR A 91 7.64 6.30 2.82
N GLY A 92 7.64 6.74 1.55
CA GLY A 92 8.81 7.29 0.88
C GLY A 92 9.57 6.27 0.03
N LYS A 93 10.71 6.68 -0.52
CA LYS A 93 11.63 5.78 -1.25
C LYS A 93 12.33 4.86 -0.25
N GLN A 94 12.25 3.55 -0.48
CA GLN A 94 13.04 2.57 0.26
C GLN A 94 14.34 2.31 -0.50
N GLU A 95 15.48 2.37 0.20
CA GLU A 95 16.82 2.22 -0.40
C GLU A 95 17.16 0.76 -0.78
N THR A 96 16.33 -0.22 -0.39
CA THR A 96 16.68 -1.66 -0.36
C THR A 96 16.02 -2.53 -1.42
N SER A 97 15.37 -1.97 -2.45
CA SER A 97 14.73 -2.81 -3.47
C SER A 97 15.76 -3.47 -4.40
N VAL A 98 15.81 -4.80 -4.39
CA VAL A 98 16.71 -5.61 -5.22
C VAL A 98 16.20 -5.75 -6.66
N LYS A 99 14.88 -5.72 -6.86
CA LYS A 99 14.24 -5.97 -8.18
C LYS A 99 13.64 -4.73 -8.83
N GLU A 100 13.08 -3.81 -8.04
CA GLU A 100 12.51 -2.49 -8.38
C GLU A 100 11.44 -2.15 -7.33
N ALA A 101 11.44 -0.92 -6.79
CA ALA A 101 10.55 -0.55 -5.68
C ALA A 101 9.05 -0.72 -6.02
N ILE A 102 8.69 -0.51 -7.29
CA ILE A 102 7.33 -0.66 -7.81
C ILE A 102 6.94 -2.14 -7.85
N PHE A 103 7.83 -3.01 -8.34
CA PHE A 103 7.60 -4.46 -8.36
C PHE A 103 7.35 -4.98 -6.94
N ASP A 104 8.10 -4.52 -5.94
CA ASP A 104 7.91 -4.94 -4.54
C ASP A 104 6.57 -4.49 -3.97
N VAL A 105 6.06 -3.32 -4.37
CA VAL A 105 4.71 -2.86 -4.02
C VAL A 105 3.66 -3.77 -4.65
N VAL A 106 3.76 -4.01 -5.97
CA VAL A 106 2.82 -4.86 -6.69
C VAL A 106 2.81 -6.28 -6.11
N ASN A 107 3.98 -6.90 -5.98
CA ASN A 107 4.13 -8.24 -5.43
C ASN A 107 3.53 -8.37 -4.01
N ARG A 108 3.76 -7.37 -3.14
CA ARG A 108 3.16 -7.35 -1.78
C ARG A 108 1.62 -7.31 -1.82
N LEU A 109 1.06 -6.57 -2.77
CA LEU A 109 -0.40 -6.45 -2.90
C LEU A 109 -1.02 -7.74 -3.44
N ILE A 110 -0.41 -8.34 -4.47
CA ILE A 110 -0.98 -9.48 -5.20
C ILE A 110 -0.62 -10.84 -4.62
N SER A 111 0.45 -10.95 -3.82
CA SER A 111 0.93 -12.23 -3.26
C SER A 111 -0.17 -13.14 -2.67
N PRO A 112 -1.19 -12.63 -1.95
CA PRO A 112 -2.29 -13.46 -1.44
C PRO A 112 -3.26 -13.98 -2.50
N TYR A 113 -3.20 -13.46 -3.73
CA TYR A 113 -4.14 -13.69 -4.83
C TYR A 113 -3.44 -14.31 -6.06
N LEU A 114 -2.16 -14.70 -5.93
CA LEU A 114 -1.44 -15.40 -6.98
C LEU A 114 -2.02 -16.80 -7.17
N ASN A 115 -2.06 -17.27 -8.42
CA ASN A 115 -2.57 -18.59 -8.81
C ASN A 115 -4.05 -18.85 -8.48
N CYS A 116 -4.83 -17.80 -8.19
CA CYS A 116 -6.26 -17.90 -7.93
C CYS A 116 -7.15 -17.67 -9.18
N GLY A 117 -6.55 -17.51 -10.37
CA GLY A 117 -7.27 -17.30 -11.62
C GLY A 117 -7.76 -15.87 -11.86
N HIS A 118 -7.22 -14.88 -11.13
CA HIS A 118 -7.53 -13.46 -11.34
C HIS A 118 -6.74 -12.87 -12.52
N THR A 119 -7.34 -11.90 -13.21
CA THR A 119 -6.69 -10.99 -14.15
C THR A 119 -6.38 -9.69 -13.43
N LEU A 120 -5.09 -9.33 -13.38
CA LEU A 120 -4.61 -8.09 -12.78
C LEU A 120 -4.58 -6.97 -13.82
N TYR A 121 -5.21 -5.84 -13.49
CA TYR A 121 -5.14 -4.59 -14.23
C TYR A 121 -4.28 -3.58 -13.47
N VAL A 122 -3.37 -2.93 -14.19
CA VAL A 122 -2.49 -1.91 -13.63
C VAL A 122 -2.34 -0.74 -14.61
N ASP A 123 -2.09 0.45 -14.07
CA ASP A 123 -1.68 1.60 -14.86
C ASP A 123 -0.22 1.46 -15.35
N SER A 124 0.22 2.39 -16.20
CA SER A 124 1.60 2.43 -16.70
C SER A 124 2.64 2.81 -15.64
N TYR A 125 2.23 3.32 -14.48
CA TYR A 125 3.12 3.61 -13.37
C TYR A 125 3.56 2.32 -12.66
N TYR A 126 2.72 1.29 -12.64
CA TYR A 126 3.05 -0.01 -12.04
C TYR A 126 3.67 -1.03 -13.01
N THR A 127 3.78 -0.71 -14.30
CA THR A 127 4.31 -1.65 -15.28
C THR A 127 5.82 -1.78 -15.18
N SER A 128 6.32 -3.01 -15.15
CA SER A 128 7.74 -3.29 -15.37
C SER A 128 7.95 -4.62 -16.11
N PRO A 129 9.07 -4.81 -16.83
CA PRO A 129 9.34 -6.07 -17.52
C PRO A 129 9.35 -7.28 -16.57
N ASN A 130 9.79 -7.08 -15.31
CA ASN A 130 9.79 -8.11 -14.28
C ASN A 130 8.37 -8.51 -13.88
N LEU A 131 7.42 -7.57 -13.87
CA LEU A 131 6.03 -7.85 -13.54
C LEU A 131 5.36 -8.76 -14.59
N PHE A 132 5.63 -8.53 -15.88
CA PHE A 132 5.02 -9.33 -16.96
C PHE A 132 5.65 -10.70 -17.17
N ARG A 133 6.78 -10.96 -16.50
CA ARG A 133 7.48 -12.26 -16.52
C ARG A 133 7.23 -13.08 -15.25
N TYR A 134 6.45 -12.54 -14.31
CA TYR A 134 6.25 -13.09 -12.97
C TYR A 134 5.25 -14.23 -12.94
#